data_AF-A0A024TIE2-F1
#
_entry.id   AF-A0A024TIE2-F1
#
_cell.length_a   1.000
_cell.length_b   1.000
_cell.length_c   1.000
_cell.angle_alpha   90.00
_cell.angle_beta   90.00
_cell.angle_gamma   90.00
#
_symmetry.space_group_name_H-M   'P 1'
#
loop_
_entity.id
_entity.type
_entity.pdbx_description
1 polymer ?
#
loop_
_entity_poly.entity_id
_entity_poly.type
_entity_poly.pdbx_seq_one_letter_code
_entity_poly.pdbx_strand_id
1 'polypeptide(L)'
;MHKEVMNKNEQRVLKAMMKTDSYENCNVTEGDYVLWSRVDERSHPKLLVTWLGPYRVKEVGEFSVKIEHLITHEEREAHMSRIKMYAESSFEITEEILEH
;
A
#
# COMPACT_ATOMS: atom_id res chain seq x y z
N MET A 1 -30.72 22.95 12.23
CA MET A 1 -30.49 21.50 12.01
C MET A 1 -29.95 21.15 10.62
N HIS A 2 -30.61 21.44 9.49
CA HIS A 2 -30.10 21.03 8.16
C HIS A 2 -28.82 21.77 7.68
N LYS A 3 -28.70 23.09 7.94
CA LYS A 3 -27.52 23.90 7.56
C LYS A 3 -26.25 23.50 8.31
N GLU A 4 -26.35 23.16 9.60
CA GLU A 4 -25.20 22.72 10.39
C GLU A 4 -24.70 21.33 9.97
N VAL A 5 -25.59 20.47 9.48
CA VAL A 5 -25.23 19.14 8.95
C VAL A 5 -24.49 19.28 7.62
N MET A 6 -24.91 20.19 6.73
CA MET A 6 -24.18 20.48 5.49
C MET A 6 -22.76 20.99 5.77
N ASN A 7 -22.63 21.97 6.66
CA ASN A 7 -21.34 22.56 7.00
C ASN A 7 -20.36 21.52 7.60
N LYS A 8 -20.88 20.60 8.44
CA LYS A 8 -20.08 19.47 8.96
C LYS A 8 -19.69 18.48 7.87
N ASN A 9 -20.53 18.25 6.87
CA ASN A 9 -20.22 17.37 5.75
C ASN A 9 -19.13 17.98 4.86
N GLU A 10 -19.24 19.28 4.55
CA GLU A 10 -18.23 20.02 3.79
C GLU A 10 -16.87 20.00 4.48
N GLN A 11 -16.82 20.20 5.81
CA GLN A 11 -15.58 20.07 6.56
C GLN A 11 -15.00 18.65 6.56
N ARG A 12 -15.84 17.61 6.51
CA ARG A 12 -15.36 16.22 6.39
C ARG A 12 -14.77 15.94 5.02
N VAL A 13 -15.38 16.47 3.96
CA VAL A 13 -14.88 16.37 2.58
C VAL A 13 -13.55 17.09 2.44
N LEU A 14 -13.43 18.33 2.94
CA LEU A 14 -12.19 19.10 2.91
C LEU A 14 -11.06 18.39 3.68
N LYS A 15 -11.35 17.82 4.85
CA LYS A 15 -10.37 17.02 5.61
C LYS A 15 -9.96 15.74 4.90
N ALA A 16 -10.88 15.08 4.19
CA ALA A 16 -10.56 13.90 3.39
C ALA A 16 -9.65 14.25 2.21
N MET A 17 -9.95 15.35 1.50
CA MET A 17 -9.14 15.86 0.39
C MET A 17 -7.73 16.26 0.83
N MET A 18 -7.60 16.98 1.95
CA MET A 18 -6.29 17.34 2.51
C MET A 18 -5.47 16.11 2.91
N LYS A 19 -6.13 15.04 3.37
CA LYS A 19 -5.45 13.79 3.76
C LYS A 19 -4.97 12.98 2.55
N THR A 20 -5.64 13.10 1.40
CA THR A 20 -5.23 12.45 0.15
C THR A 20 -4.18 13.24 -0.62
N ASP A 21 -4.05 14.55 -0.37
CA ASP A 21 -3.08 15.43 -1.00
C ASP A 21 -1.63 15.14 -0.57
N SER A 22 -1.44 14.75 0.70
CA SER A 22 -0.14 14.30 1.24
C SER A 22 0.21 12.86 0.84
N TYR A 23 -0.33 12.36 -0.26
CA TYR A 23 0.11 11.09 -0.83
C TYR A 23 1.41 11.36 -1.59
N GLU A 24 2.54 11.25 -0.88
CA GLU A 24 3.84 11.24 -1.52
C GLU A 24 3.87 10.08 -2.52
N ASN A 25 3.96 10.40 -3.81
CA ASN A 25 4.19 9.40 -4.85
C ASN A 25 5.42 8.60 -4.41
N CYS A 26 5.23 7.33 -4.04
CA CYS A 26 6.35 6.45 -3.76
C CYS A 26 7.19 6.40 -5.03
N ASN A 27 8.39 6.97 -4.99
CA ASN A 27 9.32 7.02 -6.12
C ASN A 27 9.92 5.63 -6.37
N VAL A 28 9.09 4.69 -6.80
CA VAL A 28 9.48 3.33 -7.15
C VAL A 28 9.96 3.28 -8.60
N THR A 29 11.00 2.50 -8.86
CA THR A 29 11.56 2.25 -10.17
C THR A 29 11.52 0.76 -10.51
N GLU A 30 11.65 0.43 -11.79
CA GLU A 30 11.72 -0.96 -12.22
C GLU A 30 12.92 -1.67 -11.57
N GLY A 31 12.67 -2.82 -10.95
CA GLY A 31 13.67 -3.58 -10.21
C GLY A 31 13.70 -3.32 -8.70
N ASP A 32 13.01 -2.29 -8.19
CA ASP A 32 12.89 -2.07 -6.75
C ASP A 32 12.11 -3.18 -6.05
N TYR A 33 12.41 -3.40 -4.78
CA TYR A 33 11.66 -4.30 -3.91
C TYR A 33 10.62 -3.52 -3.12
N VAL A 34 9.38 -4.03 -3.10
CA VAL A 34 8.24 -3.39 -2.45
C VAL A 34 7.38 -4.40 -1.70
N LEU A 35 6.73 -3.95 -0.63
CA LEU A 35 5.66 -4.68 0.04
C LEU A 35 4.32 -4.34 -0.59
N TRP A 36 3.45 -5.33 -0.73
CA TRP A 36 2.11 -5.15 -1.28
C TRP A 36 1.03 -5.28 -0.20
N SER A 37 0.11 -4.32 -0.14
CA SER A 37 -0.99 -4.37 0.83
C SER A 37 -2.16 -5.22 0.32
N ARG A 38 -2.45 -6.30 1.04
CA ARG A 38 -3.64 -7.13 0.86
C ARG A 38 -4.69 -6.72 1.90
N VAL A 39 -5.93 -6.54 1.45
CA VAL A 39 -7.08 -6.39 2.36
C VAL A 39 -7.55 -7.80 2.73
N ASP A 40 -7.52 -8.11 4.02
CA ASP A 40 -8.05 -9.37 4.53
C ASP A 40 -9.57 -9.26 4.70
N GLU A 41 -10.31 -10.10 3.98
CA GLU A 41 -11.78 -10.18 4.05
C GLU A 41 -12.28 -10.99 5.25
N ARG A 42 -11.37 -11.51 6.09
CA ARG A 42 -11.77 -12.37 7.22
C ARG A 42 -12.64 -11.59 8.20
N SER A 43 -13.57 -12.31 8.83
CA SER A 43 -14.68 -11.83 9.67
C SER A 43 -14.26 -10.99 10.89
N HIS A 44 -13.64 -9.85 10.65
CA HIS A 44 -13.30 -8.84 11.63
C HIS A 44 -14.28 -7.69 11.49
N PRO A 45 -14.67 -7.01 12.58
CA PRO A 45 -15.56 -5.86 12.50
C PRO A 45 -14.95 -4.65 11.75
N LYS A 46 -13.67 -4.72 11.36
CA LYS A 46 -12.93 -3.70 10.61
C LYS A 46 -12.02 -4.37 9.59
N LEU A 47 -11.83 -3.70 8.44
CA LEU A 47 -10.90 -4.13 7.40
C LEU A 47 -9.48 -4.16 7.95
N LEU A 48 -8.83 -5.32 7.89
CA LEU A 48 -7.41 -5.46 8.17
C LEU A 48 -6.63 -5.34 6.87
N VAL A 49 -5.51 -4.62 6.93
CA VAL A 49 -4.58 -4.46 5.82
C VAL A 49 -3.27 -5.11 6.22
N THR A 50 -2.87 -6.14 5.48
CA THR A 50 -1.64 -6.89 5.69
C THR A 50 -0.65 -6.53 4.60
N TRP A 51 0.57 -6.15 4.97
CA TRP A 51 1.67 -5.92 4.02
C TRP A 51 2.38 -7.25 3.77
N LEU A 52 2.26 -7.77 2.56
CA LEU A 52 2.89 -9.01 2.13
C LEU A 52 4.26 -8.72 1.53
N GLY A 53 5.13 -9.73 1.60
CA GLY A 53 6.59 -9.71 1.49
C GLY A 53 7.20 -9.01 0.26
N PRO A 54 8.51 -9.18 0.03
CA PRO A 54 9.18 -8.44 -1.03
C PRO A 54 8.69 -8.93 -2.40
N TYR A 55 8.03 -8.03 -3.12
CA TYR A 55 7.77 -8.15 -4.56
C TYR A 55 8.77 -7.30 -5.31
N ARG A 56 9.16 -7.74 -6.51
CA ARG A 56 9.97 -6.92 -7.42
C ARG A 56 9.06 -6.12 -8.34
N VAL A 57 9.34 -4.84 -8.49
CA VAL A 57 8.67 -3.97 -9.46
C VAL A 57 9.12 -4.35 -10.88
N LYS A 58 8.16 -4.69 -11.74
CA LYS A 58 8.39 -5.06 -13.14
C LYS A 58 8.16 -3.91 -14.10
N GLU A 59 7.13 -3.09 -13.84
CA GLU A 59 6.74 -1.96 -14.67
C GLU A 59 6.05 -0.92 -13.78
N VAL A 60 6.36 0.36 -13.99
CA VAL A 60 5.75 1.47 -13.26
C VAL A 60 4.85 2.24 -14.22
N GLY A 61 3.55 2.26 -13.93
CA GLY A 61 2.57 3.09 -14.61
C GLY A 61 2.31 4.41 -13.87
N GLU A 62 1.39 5.21 -14.39
CA GLU A 62 1.07 6.54 -13.83
C GLU A 62 0.44 6.46 -12.42
N PHE A 63 -0.42 5.46 -12.18
CA PHE A 63 -1.09 5.25 -10.88
C PHE A 63 -1.01 3.79 -10.39
N SER A 64 -0.53 2.89 -11.22
CA SER A 64 -0.40 1.46 -10.94
C SER A 64 1.03 1.00 -11.13
N VAL A 65 1.37 -0.09 -10.46
CA VAL A 65 2.65 -0.77 -10.58
C VAL A 65 2.39 -2.25 -10.79
N LYS A 66 3.12 -2.84 -11.73
CA LYS A 66 3.18 -4.30 -11.87
C LYS A 66 4.30 -4.82 -10.99
N ILE A 67 3.95 -5.77 -10.15
CA ILE A 67 4.83 -6.38 -9.16
C ILE A 67 4.85 -7.88 -9.37
N GLU A 68 6.01 -8.49 -9.18
CA GLU A 68 6.23 -9.92 -9.31
C GLU A 68 6.68 -10.50 -7.97
N HIS A 69 6.03 -11.58 -7.55
CA HIS A 69 6.44 -12.31 -6.36
C HIS A 69 7.72 -13.10 -6.64
N LEU A 70 8.75 -12.95 -5.80
CA LEU A 70 10.10 -13.46 -6.09
C LEU A 70 10.19 -14.99 -6.20
N ILE A 71 9.34 -15.72 -5.47
CA ILE A 71 9.40 -17.19 -5.39
C ILE A 71 8.42 -17.84 -6.38
N THR A 72 7.20 -17.31 -6.46
CA THR A 72 6.14 -17.89 -7.28
C THR A 72 6.12 -17.34 -8.70
N HIS A 73 6.92 -16.29 -8.97
CA HIS A 73 6.92 -15.52 -10.21
C HIS A 73 5.53 -15.02 -10.61
N GLU A 74 4.63 -14.88 -9.64
CA GLU A 74 3.27 -14.45 -9.90
C GLU A 74 3.25 -12.93 -10.05
N GLU A 75 2.71 -12.47 -11.17
CA GLU A 75 2.58 -11.05 -11.48
C GLU A 75 1.23 -10.51 -11.00
N ARG A 76 1.25 -9.32 -10.42
CA ARG A 76 0.07 -8.61 -9.92
C ARG A 76 0.17 -7.14 -10.23
N GLU A 77 -0.96 -6.50 -10.48
CA GLU A 77 -1.07 -5.06 -10.64
C GLU A 77 -1.67 -4.45 -9.37
N ALA A 78 -1.00 -3.45 -8.82
CA ALA A 78 -1.43 -2.75 -7.61
C ALA A 78 -1.41 -1.23 -7.82
N HIS A 79 -2.35 -0.51 -7.21
CA HIS A 79 -2.29 0.94 -7.17
C HIS A 79 -1.07 1.40 -6.36
N MET A 80 -0.46 2.54 -6.68
CA MET A 80 0.70 3.04 -5.93
C MET A 80 0.43 3.12 -4.42
N SER A 81 -0.80 3.50 -4.01
CA SER A 81 -1.14 3.57 -2.57
C SER A 81 -1.18 2.22 -1.84
N ARG A 82 -1.09 1.13 -2.60
CA ARG A 82 -1.09 -0.25 -2.12
C ARG A 82 0.31 -0.85 -2.09
N ILE A 83 1.35 -0.08 -2.39
CA ILE A 83 2.75 -0.48 -2.30
C ILE A 83 3.49 0.35 -1.26
N LYS A 84 4.52 -0.25 -0.68
CA LYS A 84 5.44 0.39 0.25
C LYS A 84 6.86 -0.05 -0.08
N MET A 85 7.81 0.88 -0.14
CA MET A 85 9.21 0.51 -0.42
C MET A 85 9.74 -0.46 0.63
N TYR A 86 10.41 -1.51 0.17
CA TYR A 86 11.18 -2.42 1.01
C TYR A 86 12.54 -1.77 1.28
N ALA A 87 12.58 -0.76 2.15
CA ALA A 87 13.82 -0.11 2.57
C ALA A 87 14.11 -0.49 4.04
N GLU A 88 15.20 -1.24 4.24
CA GLU A 88 15.67 -1.75 5.53
C GLU A 88 16.27 -0.67 6.45
N SER A 89 15.66 0.51 6.59
CA SER A 89 16.21 1.52 7.51
C SER A 89 16.01 1.18 9.01
N SER A 90 15.39 0.04 9.34
CA SER A 90 15.24 -0.45 10.73
C SER A 90 15.11 -1.98 10.82
N PHE A 91 15.70 -2.74 9.89
CA PHE A 91 15.67 -4.19 9.99
C PHE A 91 16.83 -4.67 10.87
N GLU A 92 16.61 -4.71 12.20
CA GLU A 92 17.31 -5.67 13.05
C GLU A 92 16.80 -7.07 12.63
N ILE A 93 17.44 -7.68 11.63
CA ILE A 93 17.15 -9.04 11.17
C ILE A 93 17.45 -9.99 12.33
N THR A 94 16.43 -10.48 13.03
CA THR A 94 16.56 -11.58 13.99
C THR A 94 15.87 -12.87 13.56
N GLU A 95 15.30 -12.95 12.35
CA GLU A 95 14.57 -14.14 11.95
C GLU A 95 15.14 -14.77 10.68
N GLU A 96 15.85 -15.86 10.93
CA GLU A 96 16.33 -16.88 10.00
C GLU A 96 15.22 -17.31 9.05
N ILE A 97 15.42 -17.07 7.74
CA ILE A 97 14.52 -17.56 6.69
C ILE A 97 14.73 -19.08 6.60
N LEU A 98 13.88 -19.84 7.30
CA LEU A 98 13.80 -21.30 7.16
C LEU A 98 12.96 -21.65 5.92
N GLU A 99 13.64 -22.15 4.89
CA GLU A 99 13.02 -22.92 3.81
C GLU A 99 12.49 -24.26 4.37
N HIS A 100 11.23 -24.60 4.11
CA HIS A 100 10.67 -25.94 4.34
C HIS A 100 9.97 -26.45 3.09
#